data_AF-A0A7C8ZIT1-F1
#
_entry.id   AF-A0A7C8ZIT1-F1
#
_cell.length_a   1.000
_cell.length_b   1.000
_cell.length_c   1.000
_cell.angle_alpha   90.00
_cell.angle_beta   90.00
_cell.angle_gamma   90.00
#
_symmetry.space_group_name_H-M   'P 1'
#
loop_
_entity.id
_entity.type
_entity.pdbx_description
1 polymer ?
#
loop_
_entity_poly.entity_id
_entity_poly.type
_entity_poly.pdbx_seq_one_letter_code
_entity_poly.pdbx_strand_id
1 'polypeptide(L)'
;AQLLPILKENNVDFYINGHDHCLEHISSSDSGIEFLTSGGGSKAWRGDVKWWKPEELKLYYDGQGFMSMQVTETQVDVMFYDIFGNVLHKWRSAKPNLYASI
;
A
#
# COMPACT_ATOMS: atom_id res chain seq x y z
N ALA A 1 3.34 -18.94 4.13
CA ALA A 1 3.58 -18.88 2.66
C ALA A 1 2.35 -19.27 1.81
N GLN A 2 1.14 -19.41 2.39
CA GLN A 2 -0.02 -19.90 1.62
C GLN A 2 -0.79 -18.80 0.86
N LEU A 3 -0.74 -17.54 1.33
CA LEU A 3 -1.59 -16.48 0.77
C LEU A 3 -1.03 -15.87 -0.52
N LEU A 4 0.27 -15.53 -0.55
CA LEU A 4 0.87 -14.82 -1.69
C LEU A 4 0.68 -15.53 -3.05
N PRO A 5 0.85 -16.87 -3.17
CA PRO A 5 0.56 -17.57 -4.42
C PRO A 5 -0.88 -17.37 -4.89
N ILE A 6 -1.86 -17.38 -3.96
CA ILE A 6 -3.29 -17.19 -4.27
C ILE A 6 -3.55 -15.77 -4.79
N LEU A 7 -2.94 -14.75 -4.16
CA LEU A 7 -3.09 -13.36 -4.60
C LEU A 7 -2.54 -13.16 -6.03
N LYS A 8 -1.39 -13.76 -6.32
CA LYS A 8 -0.76 -13.72 -7.65
C LYS A 8 -1.60 -14.45 -8.70
N GLU A 9 -2.07 -15.65 -8.40
CA GLU A 9 -2.90 -16.45 -9.32
C GLU A 9 -4.23 -15.75 -9.68
N ASN A 10 -4.77 -14.93 -8.77
CA ASN A 10 -6.02 -14.21 -8.96
C ASN A 10 -5.84 -12.75 -9.44
N ASN A 11 -4.63 -12.34 -9.82
CA ASN A 11 -4.33 -10.98 -10.31
C ASN A 11 -4.86 -9.88 -9.37
N VAL A 12 -4.68 -10.06 -8.06
CA VAL A 12 -5.06 -9.07 -7.06
C VAL A 12 -4.29 -7.77 -7.28
N ASP A 13 -4.94 -6.62 -7.18
CA ASP A 13 -4.29 -5.33 -7.39
C ASP A 13 -3.47 -4.86 -6.19
N PHE A 14 -4.03 -5.01 -5.00
CA PHE A 14 -3.39 -4.58 -3.77
C PHE A 14 -3.81 -5.44 -2.58
N TYR A 15 -2.89 -5.59 -1.63
CA TYR A 15 -3.12 -6.24 -0.35
C TYR A 15 -2.94 -5.21 0.78
N ILE A 16 -4.00 -4.98 1.54
CA ILE A 16 -4.02 -3.99 2.64
C ILE A 16 -3.90 -4.73 3.96
N ASN A 17 -3.00 -4.25 4.83
CA ASN A 17 -2.78 -4.84 6.15
C ASN A 17 -2.43 -3.80 7.22
N GLY A 18 -2.17 -4.30 8.43
CA GLY A 18 -1.63 -3.56 9.57
C GLY A 18 -0.58 -4.42 10.27
N HIS A 19 -0.74 -4.68 11.57
CA HIS A 19 0.20 -5.44 12.42
C HIS A 19 1.53 -4.73 12.66
N ASP A 20 2.28 -4.40 11.60
CA ASP A 20 3.47 -3.58 11.72
C ASP A 20 3.04 -2.15 12.02
N HIS A 21 3.53 -1.57 13.12
CA HIS A 21 3.08 -0.24 13.53
C HIS A 21 3.83 0.87 12.78
N CYS A 22 3.68 0.87 11.47
CA CYS A 22 4.19 1.88 10.55
C CYS A 22 3.13 2.17 9.46
N LEU A 23 3.47 3.08 8.55
CA LEU A 23 2.84 3.16 7.25
C LEU A 23 3.85 2.72 6.19
N GLU A 24 3.44 1.84 5.30
CA GLU A 24 4.33 1.27 4.30
C GLU A 24 3.62 1.08 2.96
N HIS A 25 4.38 1.26 1.90
CA HIS A 25 3.96 0.93 0.54
C HIS A 25 5.11 0.21 -0.16
N ILE A 26 4.89 -1.04 -0.55
CA ILE A 26 5.83 -1.86 -1.31
C ILE A 26 5.17 -2.25 -2.64
N SER A 27 5.88 -2.01 -3.74
CA SER A 27 5.46 -2.42 -5.07
C SER A 27 6.20 -3.69 -5.49
N SER A 28 5.45 -4.75 -5.79
CA SER A 28 6.00 -6.02 -6.25
C SER A 28 6.56 -5.87 -7.67
N SER A 29 7.86 -6.12 -7.82
CA SER A 29 8.51 -6.14 -9.14
C SER A 29 8.09 -7.34 -10.01
N ASP A 30 7.53 -8.40 -9.42
CA ASP A 30 7.27 -9.67 -10.09
C ASP A 30 5.78 -9.95 -10.39
N SER A 31 4.85 -9.28 -9.71
CA SER A 31 3.40 -9.50 -9.89
C SER A 31 2.56 -8.24 -10.05
N GLY A 32 3.15 -7.05 -9.87
CA GLY A 32 2.43 -5.77 -9.95
C GLY A 32 1.46 -5.52 -8.78
N ILE A 33 1.41 -6.42 -7.79
CA ILE A 33 0.62 -6.26 -6.58
C ILE A 33 1.24 -5.14 -5.73
N GLU A 34 0.41 -4.20 -5.26
CA GLU A 34 0.82 -3.21 -4.27
C GLU A 34 0.50 -3.69 -2.84
N PHE A 35 1.49 -3.71 -1.98
CA PHE A 35 1.33 -4.01 -0.56
C PHE A 35 1.25 -2.71 0.23
N LEU A 36 0.13 -2.52 0.93
CA LEU A 36 -0.19 -1.29 1.64
C LEU A 36 -0.38 -1.58 3.13
N THR A 37 0.50 -1.05 3.97
CA THR A 37 0.44 -1.22 5.43
C THR A 37 -0.06 0.08 6.05
N SER A 38 -1.15 0.01 6.82
CA SER A 38 -1.69 1.12 7.60
C SER A 38 -1.80 0.72 9.08
N GLY A 39 -0.67 0.40 9.72
CA GLY A 39 -0.64 -0.09 11.10
C GLY A 39 -0.26 0.93 12.17
N GLY A 40 0.17 2.14 11.78
CA GLY A 40 0.53 3.25 12.68
C GLY A 40 -0.62 3.94 13.43
N GLY A 41 -1.81 3.33 13.55
CA GLY A 41 -3.01 4.01 14.07
C GLY A 41 -2.97 4.39 15.56
N SER A 42 -2.05 3.84 16.37
CA SER A 42 -1.95 4.14 17.81
C SER A 42 -0.52 4.31 18.31
N LYS A 43 0.36 3.30 18.23
CA LYS A 43 1.75 3.38 18.69
C LYS A 43 2.68 2.97 17.56
N ALA A 44 3.44 3.89 16.99
CA ALA A 44 4.48 3.53 16.03
C ALA A 44 5.65 2.78 16.68
N TRP A 45 6.44 2.04 15.88
CA TRP A 45 7.59 1.27 16.36
C TRP A 45 8.74 2.14 16.88
N ARG A 46 8.82 3.42 16.47
CA ARG A 46 9.78 4.43 16.97
C ARG A 46 11.24 3.94 17.01
N GLY A 47 11.68 3.20 15.99
CA GLY A 47 13.10 2.87 15.80
C GLY A 47 13.43 1.43 15.44
N ASP A 48 12.49 0.49 15.53
CA ASP A 48 12.71 -0.93 15.19
C ASP A 48 12.53 -1.17 13.67
N VAL A 49 13.36 -0.54 12.85
CA VAL A 49 13.26 -0.60 11.39
C VAL A 49 14.04 -1.79 10.83
N LYS A 50 13.36 -2.72 10.16
CA LYS A 50 14.01 -3.69 9.26
C LYS A 50 14.12 -3.06 7.88
N TRP A 51 15.35 -2.89 7.39
CA TRP A 51 15.60 -2.31 6.07
C TRP A 51 15.22 -3.29 4.96
N TRP A 52 14.36 -2.84 4.05
CA TRP A 52 13.93 -3.58 2.85
C TRP A 52 14.74 -3.17 1.62
N LYS A 53 14.60 -3.93 0.52
CA LYS A 53 15.22 -3.59 -0.77
C LYS A 53 14.73 -2.23 -1.26
N PRO A 54 15.64 -1.27 -1.54
CA PRO A 54 15.25 0.09 -1.95
C PRO A 54 14.44 0.17 -3.25
N GLU A 55 14.52 -0.85 -4.11
CA GLU A 55 13.85 -0.86 -5.40
C GLU A 55 12.31 -1.03 -5.28
N GLU A 56 11.88 -1.81 -4.29
CA GLU A 56 10.47 -2.20 -4.09
C GLU A 56 9.76 -1.28 -3.10
N LEU A 57 10.48 -0.76 -2.10
CA LEU A 57 9.94 0.12 -1.06
C LEU A 57 9.66 1.53 -1.60
N LYS A 58 8.38 1.93 -1.63
CA LYS A 58 7.92 3.25 -2.11
C LYS A 58 7.67 4.23 -0.98
N LEU A 59 7.23 3.74 0.19
CA LEU A 59 7.09 4.51 1.42
C LEU A 59 7.45 3.62 2.60
N TYR A 60 8.18 4.18 3.56
CA TYR A 60 8.22 3.70 4.93
C TYR A 60 8.13 4.90 5.87
N TYR A 61 7.18 4.87 6.80
CA TYR A 61 6.99 5.92 7.80
C TYR A 61 6.78 5.30 9.18
N ASP A 62 7.76 5.50 10.04
CA ASP A 62 7.74 5.08 11.45
C ASP A 62 7.14 6.18 12.33
N GLY A 63 5.84 6.37 12.17
CA GLY A 63 5.07 7.37 12.90
C GLY A 63 3.59 7.03 12.89
N GLN A 64 2.84 7.81 13.69
CA GLN A 64 1.39 7.62 13.74
C GLN A 64 0.73 8.26 12.52
N GLY A 65 -0.30 7.59 12.00
CA GLY A 65 -1.01 8.07 10.83
C GLY A 65 -2.01 7.06 10.29
N PHE A 66 -2.49 7.33 9.09
CA PHE A 66 -3.53 6.52 8.44
C PHE A 66 -3.44 6.64 6.91
N MET A 67 -4.22 5.79 6.23
CA MET A 67 -4.35 5.77 4.78
C MET A 67 -5.81 6.08 4.38
N SER A 68 -6.01 6.88 3.32
CA SER A 68 -7.29 6.97 2.61
C SER A 68 -7.18 6.31 1.25
N MET A 69 -8.25 5.63 0.82
CA MET A 69 -8.36 5.03 -0.50
C MET A 69 -9.66 5.49 -1.18
N GLN A 70 -9.55 5.94 -2.43
CA GLN A 70 -10.67 6.20 -3.31
C GLN A 70 -10.58 5.25 -4.50
N VAL A 71 -11.67 4.54 -4.77
CA VAL A 71 -11.79 3.64 -5.92
C VAL A 71 -12.92 4.15 -6.81
N THR A 72 -12.62 4.28 -8.09
CA THR A 72 -13.57 4.61 -9.15
C THR A 72 -13.60 3.49 -10.17
N GLU A 73 -14.42 3.61 -11.21
CA GLU A 73 -14.50 2.61 -12.27
C GLU A 73 -13.15 2.34 -12.96
N THR A 74 -12.33 3.39 -13.12
CA THR A 74 -11.10 3.33 -13.92
C THR A 74 -9.82 3.66 -13.14
N GLN A 75 -9.93 3.98 -11.87
CA GLN A 75 -8.80 4.50 -11.10
C GLN A 75 -8.90 4.18 -9.62
N VAL A 76 -7.74 3.94 -9.02
CA VAL A 76 -7.53 3.89 -7.57
C VAL A 76 -6.57 5.00 -7.17
N ASP A 77 -6.93 5.73 -6.12
CA ASP A 77 -6.10 6.72 -5.45
C ASP A 77 -5.87 6.29 -4.00
N VAL A 78 -4.61 6.27 -3.59
CA VAL A 78 -4.19 6.00 -2.22
C VAL A 78 -3.37 7.19 -1.72
N MET A 79 -3.69 7.65 -0.52
CA MET A 79 -2.92 8.69 0.16
C MET A 79 -2.61 8.24 1.59
N PHE A 80 -1.37 8.46 2.01
CA PHE A 80 -0.92 8.23 3.38
C PHE A 80 -0.77 9.57 4.09
N TYR A 81 -1.20 9.63 5.34
CA TYR A 81 -1.17 10.83 6.17
C TYR A 81 -0.47 10.55 7.49
N ASP A 82 0.23 11.55 8.02
CA ASP A 82 0.59 11.56 9.43
C ASP A 82 -0.64 11.89 10.30
N ILE A 83 -0.45 11.86 11.62
CA ILE A 83 -1.52 12.14 12.59
C ILE A 83 -2.08 13.57 12.51
N PHE A 84 -1.35 14.51 11.91
CA PHE A 84 -1.80 15.89 11.72
C PHE A 84 -2.56 16.08 10.39
N GLY A 85 -2.67 15.03 9.58
CA GLY A 85 -3.28 15.09 8.26
C GLY A 85 -2.36 15.61 7.16
N ASN A 86 -1.04 15.70 7.41
CA ASN A 86 -0.10 16.02 6.33
C ASN A 86 0.07 14.80 5.43
N VAL A 87 0.04 15.02 4.11
CA VAL A 87 0.24 13.94 3.15
C VAL A 87 1.71 13.53 3.13
N LEU A 88 1.96 12.25 3.40
CA LEU A 88 3.27 11.62 3.37
C LEU A 88 3.57 10.99 2.02
N HIS A 89 2.56 10.40 1.38
CA HIS A 89 2.70 9.71 0.10
C HIS A 89 1.39 9.70 -0.68
N LYS A 90 1.51 9.70 -2.01
CA LYS A 90 0.38 9.52 -2.94
C LYS A 90 0.74 8.44 -3.94
N TRP A 91 -0.19 7.53 -4.17
CA TRP A 91 -0.11 6.55 -5.24
C TRP A 91 -1.43 6.54 -6.00
N ARG A 92 -1.33 6.43 -7.31
CA ARG A 92 -2.46 6.34 -8.22
C ARG A 92 -2.18 5.27 -9.24
N SER A 93 -3.17 4.45 -9.52
CA SER A 93 -3.14 3.52 -10.63
C SER A 93 -4.44 3.61 -11.42
N ALA A 94 -4.31 3.62 -12.75
CA ALA A 94 -5.43 3.57 -13.65
C ALA A 94 -5.58 2.14 -14.17
N LYS A 95 -6.80 1.62 -14.13
CA LYS A 95 -7.17 0.40 -14.84
C LYS A 95 -8.17 0.80 -15.93
N PRO A 96 -7.83 0.64 -17.22
CA PRO A 96 -8.81 0.85 -18.28
C PRO A 96 -10.02 -0.04 -18.02
N ASN A 97 -11.22 0.48 -18.30
CA ASN A 97 -12.45 -0.30 -18.20
C ASN A 97 -12.30 -1.61 -18.98
N LEU A 98 -12.41 -2.74 -18.29
CA LEU A 98 -12.45 -4.07 -18.93
C LEU A 98 -13.61 -4.20 -19.93
N TYR A 99 -14.62 -3.33 -19.80
CA TYR A 99 -15.82 -3.26 -20.65
C TYR A 99 -15.76 -2.16 -21.74
N ALA A 100 -14.65 -1.42 -21.90
CA ALA A 100 -14.53 -0.43 -22.97
C ALA A 100 -14.33 -1.04 -24.37
N SER A 101 -14.29 -2.37 -24.46
CA SER A 101 -14.00 -3.13 -25.69
C SER A 101 -15.15 -4.06 -26.12
N ILE A 102 -16.39 -3.78 -25.71
CA ILE A 102 -17.60 -4.44 -26.25
C ILE A 102 -18.43 -3.46 -27.07
#